data_AF-A0A3N5RLV7-F1
#
_entry.id   AF-A0A3N5RLV7-F1
#
_cell.length_a   1.000
_cell.length_b   1.000
_cell.length_c   1.000
_cell.angle_alpha   90.00
_cell.angle_beta   90.00
_cell.angle_gamma   90.00
#
_symmetry.space_group_name_H-M   'P 1'
#
loop_
_entity.id
_entity.type
_entity.pdbx_description
1 polymer ?
#
loop_
_entity_poly.entity_id
_entity_poly.type
_entity_poly.pdbx_seq_one_letter_code
_entity_poly.pdbx_strand_id
1 'polypeptide(L)'
;MKYKKIYCGLFTVLGLGLVLLLGAQPIQAKATYPLDEEAVFCSYYKLSGKTFDERDLEDFSYQQGRPTFSIFKPAEMFTKATLRDLQKKMQAQMAGYNDQTLFALGFKGPWYGGQFIQGAAAVMLGHSDLPRSTPYIGSEISEPDQKKLLKTYYFLLKDTAGLIRDREVDITVYLRPTKILHKELKRNIALEDVYMPVRIVVFEPVRIRISFQAQTGRLILFREIFSS
;
A
#
# COMPACT_ATOMS: atom_id res chain seq x y z
N MET A 1 5.76 19.88 -72.25
CA MET A 1 5.58 20.70 -71.03
C MET A 1 4.29 20.32 -70.33
N LYS A 2 4.38 20.02 -69.02
CA LYS A 2 3.34 20.01 -67.95
C LYS A 2 3.34 18.71 -67.13
N TYR A 3 4.38 18.55 -66.31
CA TYR A 3 4.25 17.79 -65.05
C TYR A 3 3.82 18.79 -63.98
N LYS A 4 2.59 18.71 -63.48
CA LYS A 4 2.17 19.46 -62.30
C LYS A 4 1.13 18.67 -61.50
N LYS A 5 1.49 18.46 -60.23
CA LYS A 5 0.62 18.22 -59.06
C LYS A 5 0.02 16.83 -58.88
N ILE A 6 0.83 15.89 -58.36
CA ILE A 6 0.33 14.77 -57.53
C ILE A 6 1.31 14.54 -56.37
N TYR A 7 1.50 15.55 -55.50
CA TYR A 7 2.30 15.39 -54.26
C TYR A 7 1.70 16.21 -53.10
N CYS A 8 0.37 16.21 -52.96
CA CYS A 8 -0.28 16.87 -51.81
C CYS A 8 -1.19 15.92 -51.00
N GLY A 9 -1.51 14.73 -51.50
CA GLY A 9 -2.41 13.78 -50.84
C GLY A 9 -1.74 12.73 -49.96
N LEU A 10 -0.44 12.47 -50.13
CA LEU A 10 0.23 11.37 -49.40
C LEU A 10 0.76 11.78 -48.02
N PHE A 11 0.99 13.07 -47.77
CA PHE A 11 1.53 13.55 -46.50
C PHE A 11 0.47 13.70 -45.40
N THR A 12 -0.80 13.89 -45.76
CA THR A 12 -1.89 14.04 -44.78
C THR A 12 -2.35 12.71 -44.20
N VAL A 13 -2.29 11.62 -44.97
CA VAL A 13 -2.67 10.27 -44.49
C VAL A 13 -1.59 9.67 -43.58
N LEU A 14 -0.31 9.95 -43.84
CA LEU A 14 0.81 9.55 -42.98
C LEU A 14 0.86 10.33 -41.65
N GLY A 15 0.46 11.60 -41.64
CA GLY A 15 0.36 12.40 -40.41
C GLY A 15 -0.77 11.96 -39.48
N LEU A 16 -1.91 11.54 -40.04
CA LEU A 16 -3.08 11.10 -39.25
C LEU A 16 -2.89 9.70 -38.63
N GLY A 17 -2.15 8.82 -39.30
CA GLY A 17 -1.77 7.51 -38.76
C GLY A 17 -0.78 7.59 -37.60
N LEU A 18 0.11 8.60 -37.59
CA LEU A 18 1.09 8.79 -36.52
C LEU A 18 0.44 9.33 -35.22
N VAL A 19 -0.60 10.15 -35.34
CA VAL A 19 -1.34 10.69 -34.17
C VAL A 19 -2.18 9.60 -33.48
N LEU A 20 -2.68 8.61 -34.22
CA LEU A 20 -3.41 7.47 -33.64
C LEU A 20 -2.51 6.46 -32.93
N LEU A 21 -1.21 6.43 -33.22
CA LEU A 21 -0.23 5.56 -32.55
C LEU A 21 0.43 6.21 -31.32
N LEU A 22 0.30 7.53 -31.14
CA LEU A 22 0.81 8.26 -29.97
C LEU A 22 -0.21 8.40 -28.83
N GLY A 23 -1.48 8.04 -29.06
CA GLY A 23 -2.59 8.22 -28.11
C GLY A 23 -2.88 7.04 -27.18
N ALA A 24 -2.21 5.91 -27.35
CA ALA A 24 -2.40 4.71 -26.53
C ALA A 24 -1.10 4.33 -25.83
N GLN A 25 -0.51 5.25 -25.07
CA GLN A 25 0.33 4.79 -23.97
C GLN A 25 -0.60 4.06 -23.01
N PRO A 26 -0.42 2.75 -22.76
CA PRO A 26 -1.16 2.10 -21.70
C PRO A 26 -0.87 2.91 -20.45
N ILE A 27 -1.91 3.45 -19.80
CA ILE A 27 -1.79 4.00 -18.45
C ILE A 27 -1.08 2.90 -17.67
N GLN A 28 0.22 3.08 -17.41
CA GLN A 28 1.03 2.07 -16.76
C GLN A 28 0.29 1.73 -15.47
N ALA A 29 -0.22 0.50 -15.38
CA ALA A 29 -0.90 0.04 -14.19
C ALA A 29 0.10 0.22 -13.05
N LYS A 30 -0.14 1.19 -12.17
CA LYS A 30 0.74 1.49 -11.03
C LYS A 30 1.01 0.17 -10.31
N ALA A 31 2.28 -0.21 -10.22
CA ALA A 31 2.67 -1.43 -9.53
C ALA A 31 2.07 -1.39 -8.13
N THR A 32 1.15 -2.32 -7.89
CA THR A 32 0.38 -2.41 -6.65
C THR A 32 0.90 -3.62 -5.90
N TYR A 33 1.47 -3.38 -4.72
CA TYR A 33 1.93 -4.42 -3.81
C TYR A 33 0.95 -4.56 -2.65
N PRO A 34 0.82 -5.73 -2.01
CA PRO A 34 0.10 -5.81 -0.74
C PRO A 34 0.81 -4.97 0.34
N LEU A 35 0.04 -4.38 1.26
CA LEU A 35 0.61 -3.76 2.45
C LEU A 35 0.73 -4.83 3.55
N ASP A 36 1.89 -5.44 3.64
CA ASP A 36 2.29 -6.42 4.66
C ASP A 36 3.56 -5.97 5.40
N GLU A 37 4.04 -6.79 6.33
CA GLU A 37 5.24 -6.52 7.12
C GLU A 37 6.50 -6.40 6.26
N GLU A 38 6.61 -7.19 5.18
CA GLU A 38 7.71 -7.13 4.22
C GLU A 38 7.70 -5.80 3.45
N ALA A 39 6.51 -5.34 3.04
CA ALA A 39 6.32 -4.06 2.39
C ALA A 39 6.69 -2.88 3.28
N VAL A 40 6.34 -2.93 4.58
CA VAL A 40 6.71 -1.88 5.55
C VAL A 40 8.23 -1.87 5.77
N PHE A 41 8.86 -3.04 5.93
CA PHE A 41 10.31 -3.16 6.05
C PHE A 41 11.02 -2.54 4.85
N CYS A 42 10.66 -2.98 3.64
CA CYS A 42 11.25 -2.48 2.39
C CYS A 42 10.98 -0.99 2.18
N SER A 43 9.79 -0.50 2.53
CA SER A 43 9.44 0.93 2.43
C SER A 43 10.30 1.80 3.35
N TYR A 44 10.58 1.33 4.58
CA TYR A 44 11.47 2.03 5.50
C TYR A 44 12.89 2.19 4.94
N TYR A 45 13.51 1.11 4.48
CA TYR A 45 14.86 1.17 3.92
C TYR A 45 14.92 1.97 2.62
N LYS A 46 13.89 1.84 1.77
CA LYS A 46 13.77 2.66 0.55
C LYS A 46 13.70 4.15 0.85
N LEU A 47 12.83 4.57 1.76
CA LEU A 47 12.65 5.98 2.11
C LEU A 47 13.84 6.55 2.88
N SER A 48 14.48 5.76 3.75
CA SER A 48 15.62 6.23 4.54
C SER A 48 16.93 6.31 3.75
N GLY A 49 17.00 5.63 2.60
CA GLY A 49 18.23 5.50 1.81
C GLY A 49 19.30 4.60 2.47
N LYS A 50 18.96 3.92 3.57
CA LYS A 50 19.86 3.01 4.28
C LYS A 50 19.82 1.61 3.67
N THR A 51 20.90 0.87 3.82
CA THR A 51 20.90 -0.58 3.61
C THR A 51 20.65 -1.29 4.93
N PHE A 52 19.89 -2.38 4.90
CA PHE A 52 19.71 -3.26 6.06
C PHE A 52 20.89 -4.24 6.19
N ASP A 53 21.28 -4.54 7.43
CA ASP A 53 22.32 -5.53 7.75
C ASP A 53 21.72 -6.90 8.13
N GLU A 54 22.56 -7.87 8.50
CA GLU A 54 22.11 -9.20 8.91
C GLU A 54 21.23 -9.15 10.18
N ARG A 55 21.50 -8.23 11.11
CA ARG A 55 20.74 -8.11 12.37
C ARG A 55 19.35 -7.57 12.12
N ASP A 56 19.21 -6.60 11.22
CA ASP A 56 17.90 -6.09 10.80
C ASP A 56 17.02 -7.21 10.21
N LEU A 57 17.62 -8.13 9.45
CA LEU A 57 16.93 -9.29 8.87
C LEU A 57 16.62 -10.37 9.90
N GLU A 58 17.48 -10.55 10.90
CA GLU A 58 17.22 -11.40 12.05
C GLU A 58 16.03 -10.87 12.87
N ASP A 59 16.03 -9.59 13.22
CA ASP A 59 14.92 -8.95 13.95
C ASP A 59 13.60 -9.07 13.18
N PHE A 60 13.65 -8.83 11.86
CA PHE A 60 12.50 -9.02 10.98
C PHE A 60 12.00 -10.47 11.01
N SER A 61 12.90 -11.44 10.80
CA SER A 61 12.55 -12.86 10.77
C SER A 61 11.98 -13.33 12.11
N TYR A 62 12.55 -12.88 13.23
CA TYR A 62 12.06 -13.18 14.57
C TYR A 62 10.63 -12.67 14.78
N GLN A 63 10.36 -11.44 14.37
CA GLN A 63 9.02 -10.84 14.44
C GLN A 63 7.98 -11.63 13.62
N GLN A 64 8.39 -12.20 12.49
CA GLN A 64 7.53 -13.02 11.64
C GLN A 64 7.28 -14.43 12.19
N GLY A 65 7.83 -14.77 13.37
CA GLY A 65 7.82 -16.15 13.89
C GLY A 65 8.58 -17.12 12.98
N ARG A 66 9.43 -16.60 12.10
CA ARG A 66 10.31 -17.41 11.26
C ARG A 66 11.55 -17.73 12.09
N PRO A 67 12.11 -18.93 11.98
CA PRO A 67 13.25 -19.26 12.83
C PRO A 67 14.46 -18.45 12.39
N THR A 68 15.20 -17.92 13.37
CA THR A 68 16.29 -16.98 13.15
C THR A 68 17.63 -17.59 13.48
N PHE A 69 18.65 -17.17 12.74
CA PHE A 69 20.01 -17.32 13.23
C PHE A 69 20.16 -16.38 14.43
N SER A 70 20.55 -16.93 15.57
CA SER A 70 21.02 -16.14 16.70
C SER A 70 22.35 -16.72 17.11
N ILE A 71 23.38 -15.87 17.18
CA ILE A 71 24.70 -16.29 17.71
C ILE A 71 24.61 -16.84 19.14
N PHE A 72 23.52 -16.54 19.86
CA PHE A 72 23.28 -16.94 21.25
C PHE A 72 22.41 -18.21 21.40
N LYS A 73 21.82 -18.74 20.31
CA LYS A 73 21.02 -19.98 20.33
C LYS A 73 21.37 -20.91 19.15
N PRO A 74 22.45 -21.71 19.26
CA PRO A 74 22.89 -22.61 18.19
C PRO A 74 21.99 -23.85 17.97
N ALA A 75 20.97 -24.10 18.79
CA ALA A 75 20.13 -25.30 18.64
C ALA A 75 19.00 -25.14 17.60
N GLU A 76 18.67 -23.92 17.18
CA GLU A 76 17.55 -23.60 16.25
C GLU A 76 18.05 -23.16 14.86
N MET A 77 19.26 -23.59 14.48
CA MET A 77 20.03 -23.01 13.37
C MET A 77 19.34 -23.07 12.00
N PHE A 78 18.89 -21.89 11.55
CA PHE A 78 18.83 -21.56 10.13
C PHE A 78 20.24 -21.25 9.60
N THR A 79 20.51 -21.64 8.36
CA THR A 79 21.82 -21.47 7.74
C THR A 79 22.03 -20.03 7.27
N LYS A 80 23.29 -19.56 7.22
CA LYS A 80 23.65 -18.29 6.55
C LYS A 80 23.11 -18.17 5.12
N ALA A 81 22.82 -19.29 4.45
CA ALA A 81 22.22 -19.29 3.12
C ALA A 81 20.80 -18.71 3.14
N THR A 82 19.97 -19.06 4.13
CA THR A 82 18.58 -18.58 4.22
C THR A 82 18.50 -17.08 4.47
N LEU A 83 19.41 -16.52 5.28
CA LEU A 83 19.52 -15.07 5.47
C LEU A 83 19.91 -14.35 4.18
N ARG A 84 20.87 -14.90 3.41
CA ARG A 84 21.26 -14.35 2.10
C ARG A 84 20.11 -14.39 1.10
N ASP A 85 19.31 -15.44 1.11
CA ASP A 85 18.15 -15.55 0.22
C ASP A 85 17.05 -14.56 0.59
N LEU A 86 16.78 -14.39 1.90
CA LEU A 86 15.89 -13.34 2.39
C LEU A 86 16.40 -11.95 2.02
N GLN A 87 17.70 -11.70 2.20
CA GLN A 87 18.33 -10.44 1.82
C GLN A 87 18.13 -10.14 0.33
N LYS A 88 18.40 -11.11 -0.55
CA LYS A 88 18.19 -10.99 -1.99
C LYS A 88 16.72 -10.73 -2.32
N LYS A 89 15.79 -11.45 -1.67
CA LYS A 89 14.35 -11.25 -1.85
C LYS A 89 13.96 -9.82 -1.50
N MET A 90 14.36 -9.33 -0.32
CA MET A 90 14.04 -7.97 0.15
C MET A 90 14.68 -6.89 -0.74
N GLN A 91 15.92 -7.10 -1.19
CA GLN A 91 16.59 -6.20 -2.13
C GLN A 91 15.87 -6.14 -3.48
N ALA A 92 15.47 -7.29 -4.03
CA ALA A 92 14.74 -7.37 -5.28
C ALA A 92 13.38 -6.66 -5.19
N GLN A 93 12.66 -6.88 -4.09
CA GLN A 93 11.38 -6.21 -3.83
C GLN A 93 11.56 -4.69 -3.70
N MET A 94 12.56 -4.23 -2.95
CA MET A 94 12.88 -2.81 -2.78
C MET A 94 13.36 -2.13 -4.09
N ALA A 95 14.03 -2.88 -4.97
CA ALA A 95 14.41 -2.40 -6.29
C ALA A 95 13.18 -2.14 -7.18
N GLY A 96 12.11 -2.92 -7.00
CA GLY A 96 10.82 -2.73 -7.68
C GLY A 96 10.01 -1.54 -7.17
N TYR A 97 10.40 -0.91 -6.06
CA TYR A 97 9.71 0.26 -5.50
C TYR A 97 10.22 1.56 -6.10
N ASN A 98 9.29 2.45 -6.44
CA ASN A 98 9.51 3.80 -6.96
C ASN A 98 8.49 4.79 -6.35
N ASP A 99 8.62 6.08 -6.67
CA ASP A 99 7.77 7.15 -6.10
C ASP A 99 6.28 7.00 -6.46
N GLN A 100 5.96 6.21 -7.48
CA GLN A 100 4.59 5.95 -7.94
C GLN A 100 4.01 4.65 -7.38
N THR A 101 4.79 3.89 -6.60
CA THR A 101 4.40 2.61 -6.04
C THR A 101 3.24 2.79 -5.06
N LEU A 102 2.23 1.93 -5.19
CA LEU A 102 1.07 1.90 -4.31
C LEU A 102 1.01 0.58 -3.56
N PHE A 103 0.59 0.66 -2.30
CA PHE A 103 0.39 -0.48 -1.43
C PHE A 103 -1.10 -0.65 -1.15
N ALA A 104 -1.63 -1.84 -1.41
CA ALA A 104 -3.02 -2.18 -1.21
C ALA A 104 -3.22 -2.76 0.19
N LEU A 105 -3.98 -2.03 1.01
CA LEU A 105 -4.51 -2.51 2.28
C LEU A 105 -5.96 -2.95 2.06
N GLY A 106 -6.21 -4.25 2.07
CA GLY A 106 -7.51 -4.85 1.84
C GLY A 106 -8.15 -5.34 3.14
N PHE A 107 -9.45 -5.11 3.31
CA PHE A 107 -10.22 -5.65 4.43
C PHE A 107 -11.67 -5.89 4.00
N LYS A 108 -12.32 -6.83 4.69
CA LYS A 108 -13.74 -7.11 4.52
C LYS A 108 -14.50 -6.54 5.71
N GLY A 109 -15.61 -5.88 5.44
CA GLY A 109 -16.39 -5.21 6.47
C GLY A 109 -17.88 -5.46 6.27
N PRO A 110 -18.65 -5.57 7.35
CA PRO A 110 -20.10 -5.66 7.25
C PRO A 110 -20.75 -4.35 6.78
N TRP A 111 -21.79 -4.45 5.95
CA TRP A 111 -22.67 -3.34 5.56
C TRP A 111 -23.85 -3.23 6.53
N TYR A 112 -23.95 -2.10 7.24
CA TYR A 112 -24.96 -1.89 8.28
C TYR A 112 -26.08 -0.92 7.92
N GLY A 113 -26.14 -0.36 6.70
CA GLY A 113 -27.23 0.52 6.27
C GLY A 113 -27.41 1.78 7.15
N GLY A 114 -26.90 2.94 6.69
CA GLY A 114 -27.18 4.24 7.33
C GLY A 114 -26.49 4.52 8.68
N GLN A 115 -26.19 3.53 9.52
CA GLN A 115 -25.48 3.68 10.82
C GLN A 115 -23.95 3.57 10.70
N PHE A 116 -23.43 3.99 9.55
CA PHE A 116 -22.19 3.49 9.00
C PHE A 116 -20.91 4.07 9.60
N ILE A 117 -20.97 5.29 10.15
CA ILE A 117 -19.79 6.08 10.51
C ILE A 117 -18.99 5.41 11.64
N GLN A 118 -19.64 4.80 12.62
CA GLN A 118 -18.96 4.15 13.75
C GLN A 118 -18.39 2.78 13.38
N GLY A 119 -19.10 1.97 12.58
CA GLY A 119 -18.62 0.66 12.12
C GLY A 119 -17.51 0.76 11.07
N ALA A 120 -17.62 1.72 10.15
CA ALA A 120 -16.58 2.04 9.17
C ALA A 120 -15.30 2.54 9.84
N ALA A 121 -15.44 3.46 10.81
CA ALA A 121 -14.33 3.92 11.62
C ALA A 121 -13.75 2.78 12.45
N ALA A 122 -14.55 1.90 13.04
CA ALA A 122 -14.02 0.73 13.76
C ALA A 122 -13.33 -0.29 12.83
N VAL A 123 -13.76 -0.44 11.58
CA VAL A 123 -13.13 -1.37 10.62
C VAL A 123 -11.86 -0.74 10.00
N MET A 124 -11.88 0.56 9.68
CA MET A 124 -10.73 1.27 9.08
C MET A 124 -9.72 1.82 10.08
N LEU A 125 -10.17 2.24 11.26
CA LEU A 125 -9.36 2.82 12.35
C LEU A 125 -9.18 1.85 13.53
N GLY A 126 -10.06 0.85 13.67
CA GLY A 126 -9.94 -0.20 14.69
C GLY A 126 -9.18 -1.44 14.22
N HIS A 127 -8.68 -1.45 12.97
CA HIS A 127 -7.44 -2.17 12.68
C HIS A 127 -6.31 -1.35 13.31
N SER A 128 -6.10 -1.57 14.60
CA SER A 128 -5.08 -0.91 15.41
C SER A 128 -3.66 -1.09 14.88
N ASP A 129 -3.42 -2.05 13.99
CA ASP A 129 -2.06 -2.39 13.58
C ASP A 129 -1.99 -2.50 12.06
N LEU A 130 -1.85 -1.34 11.42
CA LEU A 130 -1.08 -1.28 10.18
C LEU A 130 0.21 -2.12 10.36
N PRO A 131 0.65 -2.87 9.35
CA PRO A 131 1.68 -3.88 9.55
C PRO A 131 2.92 -3.31 10.23
N ARG A 132 3.41 -4.04 11.22
CA ARG A 132 4.64 -3.71 11.92
C ARG A 132 5.69 -4.73 11.52
N SER A 133 6.70 -4.25 10.80
CA SER A 133 7.78 -5.12 10.30
C SER A 133 8.69 -5.68 11.39
N THR A 134 9.03 -4.86 12.39
CA THR A 134 9.84 -5.24 13.55
C THR A 134 9.32 -4.50 14.79
N PRO A 135 9.71 -4.88 16.02
CA PRO A 135 9.36 -4.11 17.22
C PRO A 135 9.73 -2.61 17.16
N TYR A 136 10.69 -2.24 16.30
CA TYR A 136 11.23 -0.89 16.15
C TYR A 136 10.89 -0.23 14.82
N ILE A 137 10.23 -0.92 13.88
CA ILE A 137 9.83 -0.39 12.58
C ILE A 137 8.35 -0.71 12.33
N GLY A 138 7.50 0.31 12.45
CA GLY A 138 6.05 0.22 12.21
C GLY A 138 5.57 1.07 11.05
N SER A 139 4.26 1.10 10.86
CA SER A 139 3.61 1.95 9.88
C SER A 139 2.37 2.63 10.44
N GLU A 140 2.02 3.80 9.90
CA GLU A 140 0.81 4.52 10.28
C GLU A 140 0.22 5.33 9.12
N ILE A 141 -1.07 5.66 9.21
CA ILE A 141 -1.71 6.71 8.42
C ILE A 141 -1.93 7.89 9.36
N SER A 142 -1.62 9.11 8.92
CA SER A 142 -1.77 10.30 9.78
C SER A 142 -3.23 10.55 10.16
N GLU A 143 -3.50 11.16 11.33
CA GLU A 143 -4.89 11.48 11.71
C GLU A 143 -5.66 12.32 10.68
N PRO A 144 -5.07 13.37 10.06
CA PRO A 144 -5.74 14.10 8.97
C PRO A 144 -6.11 13.20 7.79
N ASP A 145 -5.22 12.29 7.40
CA ASP A 145 -5.43 11.38 6.29
C ASP A 145 -6.49 10.31 6.62
N GLN A 146 -6.53 9.84 7.86
CA GLN A 146 -7.60 8.96 8.35
C GLN A 146 -8.96 9.65 8.24
N LYS A 147 -9.08 10.90 8.70
CA LYS A 147 -10.33 11.69 8.59
C LYS A 147 -10.77 11.86 7.13
N LYS A 148 -9.81 12.12 6.24
CA LYS A 148 -10.05 12.26 4.79
C LYS A 148 -10.50 10.95 4.14
N LEU A 149 -9.88 9.83 4.51
CA LEU A 149 -10.26 8.49 4.06
C LEU A 149 -11.71 8.18 4.46
N LEU A 150 -12.08 8.40 5.73
CA LEU A 150 -13.44 8.18 6.23
C LEU A 150 -14.47 9.02 5.49
N LYS A 151 -14.17 10.31 5.25
CA LYS A 151 -15.05 11.21 4.49
C LYS A 151 -15.25 10.71 3.06
N THR A 152 -14.19 10.29 2.39
CA THR A 152 -14.23 9.75 1.03
C THR A 152 -15.07 8.46 0.97
N TYR A 153 -14.84 7.57 1.92
CA TYR A 153 -15.58 6.31 2.05
C TYR A 153 -17.08 6.54 2.26
N TYR A 154 -17.43 7.44 3.19
CA TYR A 154 -18.83 7.80 3.43
C TYR A 154 -19.50 8.35 2.19
N PHE A 155 -18.82 9.23 1.44
CA PHE A 155 -19.35 9.77 0.20
C PHE A 155 -19.64 8.69 -0.83
N LEU A 156 -18.73 7.73 -1.03
CA LEU A 156 -18.93 6.66 -2.01
C LEU A 156 -20.15 5.79 -1.69
N LEU A 157 -20.41 5.56 -0.41
CA LEU A 157 -21.46 4.65 0.01
C LEU A 157 -22.81 5.33 0.26
N LYS A 158 -22.83 6.64 0.50
CA LYS A 158 -24.07 7.41 0.63
C LYS A 158 -24.97 7.24 -0.61
N ASP A 159 -24.39 7.32 -1.79
CA ASP A 159 -25.13 7.28 -3.06
C ASP A 159 -25.47 5.86 -3.54
N THR A 160 -24.94 4.84 -2.85
CA THR A 160 -25.12 3.43 -3.23
C THR A 160 -25.78 2.58 -2.14
N ALA A 161 -26.19 3.20 -1.03
CA ALA A 161 -26.79 2.53 0.12
C ALA A 161 -28.02 1.68 -0.23
N GLY A 162 -28.83 2.13 -1.20
CA GLY A 162 -30.03 1.40 -1.66
C GLY A 162 -29.77 0.25 -2.64
N LEU A 163 -28.55 0.14 -3.16
CA LEU A 163 -28.16 -0.87 -4.16
C LEU A 163 -27.45 -2.08 -3.54
N ILE A 164 -26.96 -1.94 -2.31
CA ILE A 164 -26.19 -2.96 -1.62
C ILE A 164 -27.14 -4.02 -1.07
N ARG A 165 -27.02 -5.25 -1.59
CA ARG A 165 -27.82 -6.40 -1.15
C ARG A 165 -27.10 -7.22 -0.08
N ASP A 166 -25.78 -7.31 -0.21
CA ASP A 166 -24.94 -8.07 0.72
C ASP A 166 -24.71 -7.33 2.03
N ARG A 167 -24.56 -8.12 3.10
CA ARG A 167 -24.11 -7.63 4.41
C ARG A 167 -22.60 -7.47 4.48
N GLU A 168 -21.84 -7.69 3.41
CA GLU A 168 -20.37 -7.62 3.40
C GLU A 168 -19.87 -6.81 2.20
N VAL A 169 -18.90 -5.94 2.44
CA VAL A 169 -18.23 -5.11 1.44
C VAL A 169 -16.73 -5.39 1.50
N ASP A 170 -16.13 -5.60 0.33
CA ASP A 170 -14.67 -5.64 0.17
C ASP A 170 -14.16 -4.21 0.01
N ILE A 171 -13.20 -3.79 0.83
CA ILE A 171 -12.63 -2.46 0.78
C ILE A 171 -11.13 -2.61 0.55
N THR A 172 -10.59 -1.81 -0.36
CA THR A 172 -9.16 -1.74 -0.63
C THR A 172 -8.73 -0.29 -0.64
N VAL A 173 -7.83 0.05 0.27
CA VAL A 173 -7.20 1.36 0.34
C VAL A 173 -5.82 1.26 -0.28
N TYR A 174 -5.55 2.12 -1.26
CA TYR A 174 -4.25 2.22 -1.90
C TYR A 174 -3.49 3.36 -1.24
N LEU A 175 -2.34 3.03 -0.67
CA LEU A 175 -1.50 3.91 0.10
C LEU A 175 -0.16 4.15 -0.60
N ARG A 176 0.46 5.29 -0.33
CA ARG A 176 1.83 5.60 -0.74
C ARG A 176 2.69 5.92 0.48
N PRO A 177 3.88 5.33 0.62
CA PRO A 177 4.80 5.71 1.69
C PRO A 177 5.35 7.12 1.38
N THR A 178 5.29 8.04 2.34
CA THR A 178 5.66 9.45 2.11
C THR A 178 6.84 9.91 2.95
N LYS A 179 6.91 9.50 4.22
CA LYS A 179 7.95 9.93 5.14
C LYS A 179 8.17 8.93 6.27
N ILE A 180 9.29 9.11 6.99
CA ILE A 180 9.61 8.38 8.21
C ILE A 180 9.50 9.33 9.39
N LEU A 181 8.77 8.92 10.42
CA LEU A 181 8.74 9.58 11.72
C LEU A 181 9.55 8.76 12.73
N HIS A 182 10.15 9.45 13.68
CA HIS A 182 10.78 8.82 14.84
C HIS A 182 9.91 9.15 16.06
N LYS A 183 9.43 8.13 16.73
CA LYS A 183 8.58 8.25 17.91
C LYS A 183 9.17 7.43 19.04
N GLU A 184 8.97 7.88 20.27
CA GLU A 184 9.25 7.08 21.45
C GLU A 184 7.94 6.45 21.92
N LEU A 185 7.88 5.11 21.89
CA LEU A 185 6.73 4.37 22.39
C LEU A 185 7.02 3.86 23.79
N LYS A 186 6.15 4.25 24.73
CA LYS A 186 6.17 3.76 26.10
C LYS A 186 5.76 2.30 26.12
N ARG A 187 6.59 1.44 26.71
CA ARG A 187 6.29 0.03 26.97
C ARG A 187 6.55 -0.27 28.44
N ASN A 188 5.65 -1.03 29.05
CA ASN A 188 5.89 -1.54 30.39
C ASN A 188 6.76 -2.81 30.27
N ILE A 189 7.97 -2.76 30.83
CA ILE A 189 8.91 -3.88 30.86
C ILE A 189 9.26 -4.09 32.33
N ALA A 190 8.97 -5.27 32.85
CA ALA A 190 9.27 -5.62 34.25
C ALA A 190 8.77 -4.55 35.27
N LEU A 191 7.55 -4.05 35.07
CA LEU A 191 6.91 -3.00 35.88
C LEU A 191 7.52 -1.60 35.73
N GLU A 192 8.53 -1.42 34.88
CA GLU A 192 9.11 -0.13 34.55
C GLU A 192 8.58 0.39 33.21
N ASP A 193 8.34 1.69 33.16
CA ASP A 193 7.92 2.38 31.95
C ASP A 193 9.15 2.77 31.13
N VAL A 194 9.43 1.99 30.08
CA VAL A 194 10.58 2.18 29.20
C VAL A 194 10.13 2.81 27.89
N TYR A 195 10.82 3.87 27.47
CA TYR A 195 10.62 4.51 26.17
C TYR A 195 11.50 3.83 25.12
N MET A 196 10.88 3.14 24.16
CA MET A 196 11.59 2.54 23.04
C MET A 196 11.50 3.43 21.80
N PRO A 197 12.61 3.71 21.11
CA PRO A 197 12.58 4.41 19.85
C PRO A 197 11.98 3.50 18.76
N VAL A 198 10.99 4.02 18.04
CA VAL A 198 10.32 3.34 16.94
C VAL A 198 10.32 4.25 15.72
N ARG A 199 10.74 3.69 14.59
CA ARG A 199 10.65 4.32 13.28
C ARG A 199 9.30 3.98 12.66
N ILE A 200 8.56 4.97 12.21
CA ILE A 200 7.23 4.80 11.65
C ILE A 200 7.21 5.27 10.21
N VAL A 201 6.89 4.36 9.28
CA VAL A 201 6.61 4.71 7.89
C VAL A 201 5.21 5.29 7.80
N VAL A 202 5.09 6.54 7.38
CA VAL A 202 3.80 7.20 7.19
C VAL A 202 3.31 6.89 5.77
N PHE A 203 2.11 6.34 5.70
CA PHE A 203 1.41 6.02 4.47
C PHE A 203 0.27 7.01 4.22
N GLU A 204 0.31 7.68 3.07
CA GLU A 204 -0.74 8.58 2.62
C GLU A 204 -1.75 7.81 1.75
N PRO A 205 -3.07 7.96 1.99
CA PRO A 205 -4.09 7.35 1.17
C PRO A 205 -4.23 8.08 -0.17
N VAL A 206 -4.06 7.33 -1.26
CA VAL A 206 -4.13 7.82 -2.64
C VAL A 206 -5.48 7.47 -3.28
N ARG A 207 -6.02 6.28 -3.02
CA ARG A 207 -7.28 5.83 -3.62
C ARG A 207 -7.99 4.87 -2.69
N ILE A 208 -9.31 4.88 -2.73
CA ILE A 208 -10.14 3.83 -2.12
C ILE A 208 -10.97 3.13 -3.21
N ARG A 209 -11.05 1.81 -3.11
CA ARG A 209 -11.92 0.95 -3.91
C ARG A 209 -12.83 0.18 -2.96
N ILE A 210 -14.10 0.11 -3.30
CA ILE A 210 -15.11 -0.63 -2.56
C ILE A 210 -15.80 -1.55 -3.56
N SER A 211 -15.97 -2.82 -3.24
CA SER A 211 -16.73 -3.73 -4.07
C SER A 211 -17.69 -4.58 -3.25
N PHE A 212 -18.87 -4.81 -3.80
CA PHE A 212 -19.96 -5.52 -3.14
C PHE A 212 -20.88 -6.16 -4.16
N GLN A 213 -21.71 -7.13 -3.76
CA GLN A 213 -22.80 -7.58 -4.62
C GLN A 213 -23.99 -6.64 -4.53
N ALA A 214 -24.41 -6.19 -5.70
CA ALA A 214 -25.66 -5.48 -5.91
C ALA A 214 -26.71 -6.43 -6.51
N GLN A 215 -27.95 -5.98 -6.57
CA GLN A 215 -29.06 -6.74 -7.18
C GLN A 215 -28.80 -7.11 -8.65
N THR A 216 -28.01 -6.30 -9.35
CA THR A 216 -27.67 -6.46 -10.78
C THR A 216 -26.31 -7.14 -11.02
N GLY A 217 -25.62 -7.60 -9.97
CA GLY A 217 -24.29 -8.21 -10.03
C GLY A 217 -23.25 -7.48 -9.17
N ARG A 218 -21.96 -7.77 -9.37
CA ARG A 218 -20.88 -7.17 -8.59
C ARG A 218 -20.65 -5.71 -9.01
N LEU A 219 -20.80 -4.79 -8.06
CA LEU A 219 -20.55 -3.37 -8.28
C LEU A 219 -19.20 -2.98 -7.66
N ILE A 220 -18.44 -2.14 -8.36
CA ILE A 220 -17.14 -1.62 -7.91
C ILE A 220 -17.20 -0.10 -7.93
N LEU A 221 -17.02 0.50 -6.76
CA LEU A 221 -16.86 1.93 -6.58
C LEU A 221 -15.38 2.25 -6.36
N PHE A 222 -14.91 3.36 -6.92
CA PHE A 222 -13.56 3.84 -6.66
C PHE A 222 -13.51 5.36 -6.62
N ARG A 223 -12.59 5.90 -5.83
CA ARG A 223 -12.32 7.34 -5.77
C ARG A 223 -10.87 7.62 -5.41
N GLU A 224 -10.26 8.52 -6.17
CA GLU A 224 -8.96 9.10 -5.85
C GLU A 224 -9.10 10.07 -4.66
N ILE A 225 -8.08 10.08 -3.80
CA ILE A 225 -7.98 10.90 -2.61
C ILE A 225 -6.86 11.91 -2.88
N PHE A 226 -7.23 13.09 -3.36
CA PHE A 226 -6.25 14.12 -3.74
C PHE A 226 -5.63 14.78 -2.53
N SER A 227 -4.29 14.68 -2.38
CA SER A 227 -3.48 15.52 -1.49
C SER A 227 -3.79 16.99 -1.78
N SER A 228 -4.24 17.73 -0.76
CA SER A 228 -4.47 19.18 -0.85
C SER A 228 -3.17 19.95 -0.69
#